data_AF-A0A455U966-F1
#
_entry.id   AF-A0A455U966-F1
#
_cell.length_a   1.000
_cell.length_b   1.000
_cell.length_c   1.000
_cell.angle_alpha   90.00
_cell.angle_beta   90.00
_cell.angle_gamma   90.00
#
_symmetry.space_group_name_H-M   'P 1'
#
loop_
_entity.id
_entity.type
_entity.pdbx_description
1 polymer ?
#
loop_
_entity_poly.entity_id
_entity_poly.type
_entity_poly.pdbx_seq_one_letter_code
_entity_poly.pdbx_strand_id
1 'polypeptide(L)' 'MVSFIDEHRAQFGVESICSQLPIAPSTYYHHKALEADPERRADRYRQDEFLTAEIQRVWEDNFCVYGARKV' A
#
# COMPACT_ATOMS: atom_id res chain seq x y z
N MET A 1 -4.90 1.49 -6.04
CA MET A 1 -4.65 0.99 -7.41
C MET A 1 -5.05 -0.48 -7.54
N VAL A 2 -4.56 -1.36 -6.67
CA VAL A 2 -4.96 -2.78 -6.65
C VAL A 2 -6.44 -2.96 -6.32
N SER A 3 -7.00 -2.16 -5.40
CA SER A 3 -8.44 -2.15 -5.06
C SER A 3 -9.34 -1.93 -6.29
N PHE A 4 -9.00 -0.97 -7.15
CA PHE A 4 -9.73 -0.72 -8.40
C PHE A 4 -9.72 -1.94 -9.32
N ILE A 5 -8.59 -2.62 -9.43
CA ILE A 5 -8.48 -3.85 -10.24
C ILE A 5 -9.33 -4.96 -9.62
N ASP A 6 -9.36 -5.08 -8.29
CA ASP A 6 -10.18 -6.08 -7.60
C ASP A 6 -11.67 -5.91 -7.85
N GLU A 7 -12.14 -4.66 -7.80
CA GLU A 7 -13.55 -4.31 -8.01
C GLU A 7 -14.01 -4.62 -9.43
N HIS A 8 -13.10 -4.51 -10.41
CA HIS A 8 -13.46 -4.56 -11.83
C HIS A 8 -12.95 -5.80 -12.58
N ARG A 9 -12.07 -6.62 -11.98
CA ARG A 9 -11.48 -7.80 -12.63
C ARG A 9 -12.50 -8.83 -13.11
N ALA A 10 -13.64 -8.95 -12.41
CA ALA A 10 -14.71 -9.88 -12.79
C ALA A 10 -15.38 -9.51 -14.11
N GLN A 11 -15.42 -8.21 -14.44
CA GLN A 11 -16.06 -7.70 -15.65
C GLN A 11 -15.08 -7.58 -16.82
N PHE A 12 -13.85 -7.14 -16.57
CA PHE A 12 -12.90 -6.79 -17.65
C PHE A 12 -11.65 -7.68 -17.71
N GLY A 13 -11.38 -8.48 -16.68
CA GLY A 13 -10.11 -9.19 -16.53
C GLY A 13 -8.97 -8.29 -16.07
N VAL A 14 -7.97 -8.87 -15.40
CA VAL A 14 -6.84 -8.14 -14.82
C VAL A 14 -5.98 -7.52 -15.91
N GLU A 15 -5.65 -8.30 -16.95
CA GLU A 15 -4.74 -7.93 -18.03
C GLU A 15 -5.26 -6.74 -18.84
N SER A 16 -6.59 -6.68 -19.06
CA SER A 16 -7.24 -5.56 -19.75
C SER A 16 -7.13 -4.26 -18.95
N ILE A 17 -7.42 -4.32 -17.65
CA ILE A 17 -7.33 -3.17 -16.75
C ILE A 17 -5.86 -2.71 -16.61
N CYS A 18 -4.92 -3.65 -16.45
CA CYS A 18 -3.50 -3.37 -16.36
C CYS A 18 -2.95 -2.65 -17.62
N SER A 19 -3.45 -3.03 -18.80
CA SER A 19 -3.11 -2.37 -20.07
C SER A 19 -3.56 -0.89 -20.10
N GLN A 20 -4.73 -0.58 -19.53
CA GLN A 20 -5.25 0.79 -19.47
C GLN A 20 -4.64 1.64 -18.36
N LEU A 21 -4.19 1.03 -17.25
CA LEU A 21 -3.57 1.69 -16.10
C LEU A 21 -2.03 1.78 -16.16
N PRO A 22 -1.46 1.68 -17.37
CA PRO A 22 -0.08 1.24 -17.67
C PRO A 22 0.71 0.57 -16.52
N ILE A 23 0.18 -0.54 -15.98
CA ILE A 23 0.89 -1.37 -14.99
C ILE A 23 1.11 -2.77 -15.52
N ALA A 24 2.19 -3.43 -15.11
CA ALA A 24 2.39 -4.83 -15.43
C ALA A 24 1.43 -5.72 -14.62
N PRO A 25 0.77 -6.73 -15.23
CA PRO A 25 -0.05 -7.70 -14.49
C PRO A 25 0.73 -8.43 -13.38
N SER A 26 2.03 -8.66 -13.58
CA SER A 26 2.92 -9.24 -12.56
C SER A 26 2.96 -8.39 -11.29
N THR A 27 2.91 -7.06 -11.39
CA THR A 27 2.86 -6.16 -10.24
C THR A 27 1.57 -6.33 -9.45
N TYR A 28 0.42 -6.51 -10.12
CA TYR A 28 -0.86 -6.79 -9.45
C TYR A 28 -0.79 -8.12 -8.68
N TYR A 29 -0.36 -9.20 -9.32
CA TYR A 29 -0.27 -10.51 -8.67
C TYR A 29 0.78 -10.53 -7.55
N HIS A 30 1.89 -9.80 -7.70
CA HIS A 30 2.89 -9.64 -6.65
C HIS A 30 2.28 -8.97 -5.42
N HIS A 31 1.51 -7.89 -5.61
CA HIS A 31 0.80 -7.24 -4.51
C HIS A 31 -0.20 -8.18 -3.83
N LYS A 32 -0.94 -8.98 -4.60
CA LYS A 32 -1.85 -10.01 -4.04
C LYS A 32 -1.12 -11.09 -3.25
N ALA A 33 0.07 -11.49 -3.67
CA ALA A 33 0.89 -12.42 -2.90
C ALA A 33 1.34 -11.82 -1.56
N LEU A 34 1.73 -10.53 -1.54
CA LEU A 34 2.13 -9.82 -0.31
C LEU A 34 0.96 -9.48 0.63
N GLU A 35 -0.27 -9.37 0.09
CA GLU A 35 -1.49 -9.26 0.91
C GLU A 35 -1.83 -10.59 1.57
N ALA A 36 -1.75 -11.70 0.83
CA ALA A 36 -2.07 -13.04 1.34
C ALA A 36 -1.01 -13.56 2.34
N ASP A 37 0.25 -13.18 2.15
CA ASP A 37 1.36 -13.59 3.02
C ASP A 37 2.17 -12.35 3.48
N PRO A 38 1.73 -11.69 4.56
CA PRO A 38 2.42 -10.51 5.09
C PRO A 38 3.86 -10.76 5.54
N GLU A 39 4.22 -12.01 5.88
CA GLU A 39 5.58 -12.40 6.29
C GLU A 39 6.58 -12.29 5.14
N ARG A 40 6.12 -12.34 3.87
CA ARG A 40 6.96 -12.16 2.69
C ARG A 40 7.31 -10.71 2.38
N ARG A 41 6.71 -9.75 3.10
CA ARG A 41 7.05 -8.33 2.92
C ARG A 41 8.48 -8.10 3.38
N ALA A 42 9.19 -7.24 2.66
CA ALA A 42 10.53 -6.84 3.06
C ALA A 42 10.51 -6.21 4.47
N ASP A 43 11.60 -6.37 5.23
CA ASP A 43 11.75 -5.83 6.59
C ASP A 43 11.40 -4.36 6.70
N ARG A 44 11.75 -3.59 5.66
CA ARG A 44 11.41 -2.17 5.54
C ARG A 44 9.91 -1.90 5.69
N TYR A 45 9.04 -2.72 5.10
CA TYR A 45 7.58 -2.50 5.22
C TYR A 45 7.12 -2.63 6.67
N ARG A 46 7.65 -3.63 7.40
CA ARG A 46 7.33 -3.83 8.83
C ARG A 46 7.84 -2.66 9.67
N GLN A 47 9.03 -2.16 9.35
CA GLN A 47 9.60 -0.99 10.01
C GLN A 47 8.81 0.29 9.72
N ASP A 48 8.39 0.50 8.47
CA ASP A 48 7.59 1.66 8.06
C ASP A 48 6.19 1.63 8.73
N GLU A 49 5.55 0.46 8.86
CA GLU A 49 4.29 0.31 9.61
C GLU A 49 4.45 0.70 11.08
N PHE A 50 5.51 0.21 11.74
CA PHE A 50 5.82 0.57 13.12
C PHE A 50 6.12 2.07 13.28
N LEU A 51 7.00 2.61 12.43
CA LEU A 51 7.40 4.02 12.50
C LEU A 51 6.23 4.96 12.21
N THR A 52 5.34 4.61 11.28
CA THR A 52 4.14 5.40 10.98
C THR A 52 3.24 5.53 12.22
N ALA A 53 3.06 4.45 12.97
CA ALA A 53 2.26 4.48 14.20
C ALA A 53 2.92 5.36 15.28
N GLU A 54 4.24 5.26 15.46
CA GLU A 54 4.97 6.12 16.42
C GLU A 54 4.97 7.59 16.01
N ILE A 55 5.12 7.88 14.73
CA ILE A 55 4.99 9.23 14.17
C ILE A 55 3.61 9.82 14.47
N GLN A 56 2.54 9.04 14.23
CA GLN A 56 1.18 9.47 14.52
C GLN A 56 1.00 9.77 16.01
N ARG A 57 1.49 8.90 16.89
CA ARG A 57 1.43 9.09 18.35
C ARG A 57 2.12 10.39 18.78
N VAL A 58 3.36 10.62 18.32
CA VAL A 58 4.10 11.84 18.65
C VAL A 58 3.40 13.09 18.12
N TRP A 59 2.81 13.02 16.93
CA TRP A 59 2.05 14.13 16.36
C TRP A 59 0.80 14.46 17.17
N GLU A 60 0.03 13.45 17.57
CA GLU A 60 -1.17 13.60 18.42
C GLU A 60 -0.82 14.13 19.82
N ASP A 61 0.23 13.58 20.44
CA ASP A 61 0.76 14.04 21.73
C ASP A 61 1.19 15.51 21.69
N ASN A 62 1.59 16.02 20.52
CA ASN A 62 1.96 17.41 20.27
C ASN A 62 0.80 18.24 19.67
N PHE A 63 -0.45 17.89 19.96
CA PHE A 63 -1.64 18.64 19.53
C PHE A 63 -1.73 18.85 18.02
N CYS A 64 -1.14 17.95 17.24
CA CYS A 64 -1.10 18.02 15.78
C CYS A 64 -0.41 19.27 15.22
N VAL A 65 0.38 20.01 16.02
CA VAL A 65 0.96 21.30 15.59
C VAL A 65 2.22 21.15 14.75
N TYR A 66 2.84 19.97 14.75
CA TYR A 66 3.98 19.69 13.90
C TYR A 66 3.51 19.30 12.49
N GLY A 67 3.94 20.06 11.49
CA GLY A 67 3.78 19.67 10.09
C GLY A 67 4.90 18.75 9.61
N ALA A 68 4.80 18.27 8.37
CA ALA A 68 5.69 17.29 7.72
C ALA A 68 7.19 17.65 7.66
N ARG A 69 7.60 18.84 8.12
CA ARG A 69 9.02 19.24 8.22
C ARG A 69 9.62 18.95 9.60
N LYS A 70 8.79 18.82 10.62
CA LYS A 70 9.20 18.63 12.03
C LYS A 70 9.00 17.21 12.53
N VAL A 71 8.24 16.41 11.79
CA VAL A 71 7.95 15.00 11.98
C VAL A 71 8.48 14.27 10.76
#